data_AF-A0A7V9DP22-F1
#
_entry.id   AF-A0A7V9DP22-F1
#
_cell.length_a   1.000
_cell.length_b   1.000
_cell.length_c   1.000
_cell.angle_alpha   90.00
_cell.angle_beta   90.00
_cell.angle_gamma   90.00
#
_symmetry.space_group_name_H-M   'P 1'
#
loop_
_entity.id
_entity.type
_entity.pdbx_description
1 polymer ?
#
loop_
_entity_poly.entity_id
_entity_poly.type
_entity_poly.pdbx_seq_one_letter_code
_entity_poly.pdbx_strand_id
1 'polypeptide(L)'
;MLTAAVGHVMRRRQAEFRKAMADVEPGADRLEAAIDLLWEAFDGPTFQAWVELWIGARTDPELAVAVRTLDGEFDRSSREIFRELFPPDEYPDAAFLDTGMRFALSVMDGVALRGLVIGPVDTGPIELLKIFARQVVDRADDE
;
A
#
# COMPACT_ATOMS: atom_id res chain seq x y z
N MET A 1 17.36 -16.52 0.35
CA MET A 1 16.40 -17.20 -0.56
C MET A 1 14.97 -16.76 -0.32
N LEU A 2 14.46 -16.80 0.93
CA LEU A 2 13.11 -16.34 1.26
C LEU A 2 12.88 -14.85 0.92
N THR A 3 13.81 -13.97 1.29
CA THR A 3 13.77 -12.54 0.92
C THR A 3 13.73 -12.31 -0.60
N ALA A 4 14.45 -13.11 -1.38
CA ALA A 4 14.41 -13.02 -2.84
C ALA A 4 13.06 -13.49 -3.41
N ALA A 5 12.47 -14.54 -2.85
CA ALA A 5 11.15 -15.03 -3.25
C ALA A 5 10.05 -14.01 -2.90
N VAL A 6 10.06 -13.48 -1.67
CA VAL A 6 9.11 -12.45 -1.24
C VAL A 6 9.27 -11.19 -2.09
N GLY A 7 10.50 -10.74 -2.36
CA GLY A 7 10.74 -9.61 -3.25
C GLY A 7 10.26 -9.84 -4.69
N HIS A 8 10.36 -11.06 -5.21
CA HIS A 8 9.78 -11.41 -6.51
C HIS A 8 8.25 -11.32 -6.50
N VAL A 9 7.60 -11.85 -5.45
CA VAL A 9 6.13 -11.78 -5.31
C VAL A 9 5.67 -10.33 -5.15
N MET A 10 6.38 -9.50 -4.38
CA MET A 10 6.03 -8.08 -4.23
C MET A 10 6.12 -7.31 -5.55
N ARG A 11 7.19 -7.51 -6.33
CA ARG A 11 7.30 -6.91 -7.68
C ARG A 11 6.15 -7.35 -8.59
N ARG A 12 5.77 -8.63 -8.53
CA ARG A 12 4.63 -9.15 -9.29
C ARG A 12 3.32 -8.49 -8.86
N ARG A 13 3.07 -8.36 -7.56
CA ARG A 13 1.88 -7.69 -7.00
C ARG A 13 1.81 -6.22 -7.42
N GLN A 14 2.93 -5.51 -7.43
CA GLN A 14 2.98 -4.13 -7.93
C GLN A 14 2.67 -4.03 -9.43
N ALA A 15 3.07 -5.02 -10.24
CA ALA A 15 2.71 -5.07 -11.65
C ALA A 15 1.21 -5.38 -11.86
N GLU A 16 0.67 -6.29 -11.06
CA GLU A 16 -0.77 -6.61 -11.03
C GLU A 16 -1.59 -5.37 -10.61
N PHE A 17 -1.15 -4.64 -9.59
CA PHE A 17 -1.77 -3.38 -9.15
C PHE A 17 -1.78 -2.32 -10.25
N ARG A 18 -0.65 -2.08 -10.92
CA ARG A 18 -0.59 -1.13 -12.06
C ARG A 18 -1.57 -1.51 -13.16
N LYS A 19 -1.65 -2.80 -13.48
CA LYS A 19 -2.59 -3.31 -14.49
C LYS A 19 -4.04 -3.05 -14.06
N ALA A 20 -4.40 -3.40 -12.83
CA ALA A 20 -5.74 -3.18 -12.32
C ALA A 20 -6.13 -1.69 -12.31
N MET A 21 -5.21 -0.80 -11.93
CA MET A 21 -5.41 0.66 -11.97
C MET A 21 -5.56 1.22 -13.39
N ALA A 22 -4.98 0.56 -14.41
CA ALA A 22 -5.17 0.92 -15.80
C ALA A 22 -6.54 0.47 -16.36
N ASP A 23 -7.12 -0.58 -15.77
CA ASP A 23 -8.42 -1.14 -16.14
C ASP A 23 -9.60 -0.45 -15.40
N VAL A 24 -9.34 0.51 -14.49
CA VAL A 24 -10.39 1.29 -13.80
C VAL A 24 -11.22 2.11 -14.79
N GLU A 25 -12.54 2.02 -14.68
CA GLU A 25 -13.47 2.69 -15.60
C GLU A 25 -13.31 4.23 -15.59
N PRO A 26 -13.40 4.88 -16.77
CA PRO A 26 -13.42 6.34 -16.84
C PRO A 26 -14.57 6.94 -16.00
N GLY A 27 -14.25 7.91 -15.15
CA GLY A 27 -15.22 8.57 -14.27
C GLY A 27 -15.44 7.89 -12.91
N ALA A 28 -14.82 6.73 -12.67
CA ALA A 28 -14.73 6.16 -11.33
C ALA A 28 -13.78 6.98 -10.45
N ASP A 29 -14.00 6.96 -9.14
CA ASP A 29 -13.07 7.53 -8.17
C ASP A 29 -11.79 6.68 -8.14
N ARG A 30 -10.74 7.20 -8.80
CA ARG A 30 -9.45 6.50 -8.94
C ARG A 30 -8.76 6.31 -7.60
N LEU A 31 -8.97 7.21 -6.63
CA LEU A 31 -8.35 7.13 -5.32
C LEU A 31 -9.04 6.07 -4.46
N GLU A 32 -10.37 6.01 -4.51
CA GLU A 32 -11.14 4.93 -3.88
C GLU A 32 -10.75 3.56 -4.47
N ALA A 33 -10.69 3.44 -5.80
CA ALA A 33 -10.26 2.22 -6.47
C ALA A 33 -8.83 1.80 -6.10
N ALA A 34 -7.91 2.75 -5.97
CA ALA A 34 -6.54 2.47 -5.52
C ALA A 34 -6.50 1.93 -4.08
N ILE A 35 -7.33 2.46 -3.17
CA ILE A 35 -7.43 1.98 -1.79
C ILE A 35 -7.95 0.54 -1.76
N ASP A 36 -8.98 0.21 -2.55
CA ASP A 36 -9.53 -1.15 -2.62
C ASP A 36 -8.53 -2.15 -3.20
N LEU A 37 -7.92 -1.82 -4.34
CA LEU A 37 -6.91 -2.68 -4.97
C LEU A 37 -5.68 -2.88 -4.09
N LEU A 38 -5.31 -1.86 -3.32
CA LEU A 38 -4.22 -1.96 -2.36
C LEU A 38 -4.62 -2.87 -1.19
N TRP A 39 -5.84 -2.74 -0.66
CA TRP A 39 -6.34 -3.60 0.42
C TRP A 39 -6.34 -5.09 0.05
N GLU A 40 -6.70 -5.45 -1.19
CA GLU A 40 -6.61 -6.83 -1.69
C GLU A 40 -5.17 -7.40 -1.63
N ALA A 41 -4.15 -6.56 -1.70
CA ALA A 41 -2.76 -6.99 -1.56
C ALA A 41 -2.36 -7.30 -0.11
N PHE A 42 -3.05 -6.67 0.86
CA PHE A 42 -2.83 -6.87 2.30
C PHE A 42 -3.63 -8.07 2.84
N ASP A 43 -4.76 -8.40 2.22
CA ASP A 43 -5.57 -9.56 2.56
C ASP A 43 -5.09 -10.83 1.86
N GLY A 44 -3.92 -11.36 2.26
CA GLY A 44 -3.40 -12.59 1.67
C GLY A 44 -2.09 -13.15 2.22
N PRO A 45 -1.69 -14.36 1.78
CA PRO A 45 -0.53 -15.09 2.31
C PRO A 45 0.80 -14.36 2.10
N THR A 46 0.90 -13.51 1.09
CA THR A 46 2.10 -12.70 0.84
C THR A 46 2.35 -11.71 1.98
N PHE A 47 1.31 -11.05 2.49
CA PHE A 47 1.42 -10.13 3.62
C PHE A 47 1.82 -10.87 4.91
N GLN A 48 1.28 -12.07 5.13
CA GLN A 48 1.67 -12.90 6.28
C GLN A 48 3.17 -13.24 6.26
N ALA A 49 3.67 -13.71 5.11
CA ALA A 49 5.09 -14.02 4.93
C ALA A 49 5.98 -12.78 5.12
N TRP A 50 5.48 -11.59 4.73
CA TRP A 50 6.16 -10.32 4.95
C TRP A 50 6.27 -9.97 6.44
N VAL A 51 5.19 -10.13 7.20
CA VAL A 51 5.19 -9.92 8.66
C VAL A 51 6.10 -10.94 9.37
N GLU A 52 6.07 -12.22 8.97
CA GLU A 52 6.98 -13.23 9.50
C GLU A 52 8.46 -12.87 9.28
N LEU A 53 8.79 -12.34 8.09
CA LEU A 53 10.14 -11.84 7.80
C LEU A 53 10.53 -10.67 8.69
N TRP A 54 9.65 -9.69 8.90
CA TRP A 54 9.88 -8.58 9.82
C TRP A 54 10.14 -9.04 11.25
N ILE A 55 9.35 -10.00 11.74
CA ILE A 55 9.50 -10.54 13.09
C ILE A 55 10.80 -11.35 13.19
N GLY A 56 11.10 -12.24 12.23
CA GLY A 56 12.30 -13.06 12.21
C GLY A 56 13.59 -12.24 12.12
N ALA A 57 13.57 -11.13 11.37
CA ALA A 57 14.69 -10.20 11.26
C ALA A 57 15.10 -9.57 12.61
N ARG A 58 14.24 -9.57 13.63
CA ARG A 58 14.58 -9.03 14.95
C ARG A 58 15.67 -9.83 15.67
N THR A 59 15.83 -11.11 15.34
CA THR A 59 16.79 -12.01 15.99
C THR A 59 17.92 -12.47 15.07
N ASP A 60 17.90 -12.07 13.80
CA ASP A 60 18.91 -12.41 12.79
C ASP A 60 19.44 -11.13 12.11
N PRO A 61 20.66 -10.66 12.45
CA PRO A 61 21.23 -9.44 11.88
C PRO A 61 21.45 -9.49 10.36
N GLU A 62 21.76 -10.66 9.80
CA GLU A 62 21.96 -10.82 8.36
C GLU A 62 20.62 -10.70 7.64
N LEU A 63 19.59 -11.37 8.16
CA LEU A 63 18.22 -11.23 7.67
C LEU A 63 17.74 -9.77 7.79
N ALA A 64 18.06 -9.07 8.88
CA ALA A 64 17.68 -7.68 9.08
C ALA A 64 18.26 -6.75 8.00
N VAL A 65 19.48 -6.99 7.53
CA VAL A 65 20.06 -6.25 6.40
C VAL A 65 19.22 -6.48 5.14
N ALA A 66 18.95 -7.74 4.81
CA ALA A 66 18.19 -8.09 3.61
C ALA A 66 16.75 -7.55 3.63
N VAL A 67 16.09 -7.62 4.79
CA VAL A 67 14.73 -7.10 4.97
C VAL A 67 14.69 -5.58 4.84
N ARG A 68 15.65 -4.84 5.41
CA ARG A 68 15.73 -3.37 5.23
C ARG A 68 15.94 -2.97 3.77
N THR A 69 16.77 -3.70 3.03
CA THR A 69 16.96 -3.45 1.60
C THR A 69 15.66 -3.65 0.85
N LEU A 70 14.97 -4.77 1.09
CA LEU A 70 13.72 -5.10 0.41
C LEU A 70 12.60 -4.10 0.74
N ASP A 71 12.48 -3.70 2.00
CA ASP A 71 11.52 -2.67 2.45
C ASP A 71 11.77 -1.32 1.78
N GLY A 72 13.04 -0.90 1.68
CA GLY A 72 13.42 0.33 0.98
C GLY A 72 13.19 0.28 -0.53
N GLU A 73 13.31 -0.89 -1.17
CA GLU A 73 12.92 -1.09 -2.57
C GLU A 73 11.40 -0.97 -2.75
N PHE A 74 10.64 -1.57 -1.85
CA PHE A 74 9.18 -1.50 -1.85
C PHE A 74 8.69 -0.06 -1.66
N ASP A 75 9.15 0.65 -0.63
CA ASP A 75 8.77 2.05 -0.36
C ASP A 75 9.13 3.00 -1.52
N ARG A 76 10.25 2.74 -2.23
CA ARG A 76 10.60 3.50 -3.43
C ARG A 76 9.63 3.22 -4.57
N SER A 77 9.38 1.95 -4.89
CA SER A 77 8.51 1.60 -6.00
C SER A 77 7.05 1.98 -5.78
N SER A 78 6.55 1.85 -4.54
CA SER A 78 5.20 2.31 -4.18
C SER A 78 5.04 3.82 -4.40
N ARG A 79 6.04 4.63 -4.05
CA ARG A 79 6.04 6.08 -4.34
C ARG A 79 6.09 6.39 -5.83
N GLU A 80 6.87 5.63 -6.60
CA GLU A 80 6.93 5.79 -8.06
C GLU A 80 5.56 5.51 -8.70
N ILE A 81 4.95 4.38 -8.35
CA ILE A 81 3.58 4.01 -8.78
C ILE A 81 2.59 5.10 -8.41
N PHE A 82 2.65 5.60 -7.17
CA PHE A 82 1.72 6.61 -6.71
C PHE A 82 1.82 7.88 -7.55
N ARG A 83 3.03 8.37 -7.84
CA ARG A 83 3.23 9.54 -8.70
C ARG A 83 2.86 9.31 -10.16
N GLU A 84 3.02 8.08 -10.66
CA GLU A 84 2.55 7.68 -11.99
C GLU A 84 1.02 7.76 -12.09
N LEU A 85 0.30 7.37 -11.02
CA LEU A 85 -1.16 7.30 -11.00
C LEU A 85 -1.85 8.61 -10.61
N PHE A 86 -1.17 9.43 -9.80
CA PHE A 86 -1.66 10.68 -9.24
C PHE A 86 -0.60 11.79 -9.48
N PRO A 87 -0.47 12.28 -10.73
CA PRO A 87 0.60 13.19 -11.09
C PRO A 87 0.33 14.60 -10.50
N PRO A 88 1.37 15.33 -10.03
CA PRO A 88 1.18 16.57 -9.28
C PRO A 88 0.47 17.72 -10.01
N ASP A 89 0.45 17.70 -11.33
CA ASP A 89 -0.26 18.66 -12.18
C ASP A 89 -1.78 18.43 -12.20
N GLU A 90 -2.22 17.20 -11.97
CA GLU A 90 -3.64 16.84 -11.79
C GLU A 90 -4.03 16.84 -10.30
N TYR A 91 -3.05 16.73 -9.40
CA TYR A 91 -3.23 16.70 -7.95
C TYR A 91 -2.30 17.71 -7.24
N PRO A 92 -2.70 18.99 -7.11
CA PRO A 92 -1.83 20.07 -6.65
C PRO A 92 -1.25 19.84 -5.24
N ASP A 93 -1.93 19.05 -4.41
CA ASP A 93 -1.51 18.62 -3.07
C ASP A 93 -0.71 17.30 -3.05
N ALA A 94 0.03 16.99 -4.12
CA ALA A 94 0.78 15.73 -4.25
C ALA A 94 1.72 15.40 -3.06
N ALA A 95 2.27 16.41 -2.37
CA ALA A 95 3.08 16.20 -1.16
C ALA A 95 2.23 15.72 0.03
N PHE A 96 1.02 16.25 0.17
CA PHE A 96 0.04 15.76 1.12
C PHE A 96 -0.43 14.36 0.75
N LEU A 97 -0.61 14.07 -0.55
CA LEU A 97 -0.98 12.74 -1.04
C LEU A 97 0.12 11.68 -0.85
N ASP A 98 1.41 12.00 -0.98
CA ASP A 98 2.52 11.08 -0.63
C ASP A 98 2.47 10.73 0.87
N THR A 99 2.16 11.72 1.72
CA THR A 99 1.91 11.49 3.15
C THR A 99 0.65 10.67 3.39
N GLY A 100 -0.41 10.95 2.63
CA GLY A 100 -1.68 10.21 2.64
C GLY A 100 -1.49 8.73 2.28
N MET A 101 -0.65 8.42 1.30
CA MET A 101 -0.29 7.06 0.95
C MET A 101 0.43 6.34 2.09
N ARG A 102 1.41 6.98 2.75
CA ARG A 102 2.08 6.40 3.93
C ARG A 102 1.12 6.16 5.08
N PHE A 103 0.20 7.10 5.29
CA PHE A 103 -0.87 6.97 6.27
C PHE A 103 -1.79 5.78 5.94
N ALA A 104 -2.25 5.67 4.70
CA ALA A 104 -3.05 4.56 4.20
C ALA A 104 -2.37 3.21 4.44
N LEU A 105 -1.10 3.07 4.04
CA LEU A 105 -0.31 1.85 4.27
C LEU A 105 -0.21 1.51 5.76
N SER A 106 0.01 2.50 6.62
CA SER A 106 0.11 2.27 8.08
C SER A 106 -1.22 1.82 8.69
N VAL A 107 -2.35 2.37 8.21
CA VAL A 107 -3.69 1.92 8.61
C VAL A 107 -3.91 0.48 8.15
N MET A 108 -3.60 0.17 6.88
CA MET A 108 -3.76 -1.17 6.32
C MET A 108 -2.87 -2.21 7.04
N ASP A 109 -1.61 -1.88 7.33
CA ASP A 109 -0.72 -2.71 8.15
C ASP A 109 -1.37 -3.03 9.50
N GLY A 110 -1.93 -2.02 10.18
CA GLY A 110 -2.59 -2.17 11.46
C GLY A 110 -3.85 -3.04 11.40
N VAL A 111 -4.68 -2.87 10.38
CA VAL A 111 -5.88 -3.69 10.17
C VAL A 111 -5.49 -5.13 9.83
N ALA A 112 -4.61 -5.34 8.85
CA ALA A 112 -4.20 -6.65 8.37
C ALA A 112 -3.45 -7.45 9.45
N LEU A 113 -2.58 -6.81 10.24
CA LEU A 113 -1.85 -7.45 11.34
C LEU A 113 -2.79 -8.05 12.39
N ARG A 114 -3.91 -7.37 12.70
CA ARG A 114 -4.93 -7.91 13.61
C ARG A 114 -5.56 -9.17 13.03
N GLY A 115 -5.74 -9.22 11.71
CA GLY A 115 -6.33 -10.36 11.01
C GLY A 115 -5.50 -11.63 11.08
N LEU A 116 -4.17 -11.50 11.20
CA LEU A 116 -3.26 -12.64 11.33
C LEU A 116 -3.49 -13.47 12.59
N VAL A 117 -3.96 -12.84 13.68
CA VAL A 117 -4.08 -13.48 14.99
C VAL A 117 -5.53 -13.59 15.45
N ILE A 118 -6.36 -12.59 15.15
CA ILE A 118 -7.70 -12.43 15.74
C ILE A 118 -8.81 -13.00 14.82
N GLY A 119 -8.53 -13.25 13.54
CA GLY A 119 -9.53 -13.70 12.54
C GLY A 119 -10.04 -12.56 11.65
N PRO A 120 -11.16 -12.72 10.93
CA PRO A 120 -11.68 -11.71 10.00
C PRO A 120 -11.75 -10.33 10.65
N VAL A 121 -11.18 -9.33 9.97
CA VAL A 121 -11.06 -7.96 10.50
C VAL A 121 -12.17 -7.06 10.00
N ASP A 122 -12.64 -6.20 10.90
CA ASP A 122 -13.51 -5.09 10.55
C ASP A 122 -12.76 -4.14 9.59
N THR A 123 -13.27 -3.98 8.38
CA THR A 123 -12.74 -3.08 7.35
C THR A 123 -13.23 -1.64 7.52
N GLY A 124 -13.99 -1.32 8.58
CA GLY A 124 -14.41 0.04 8.91
C GLY A 124 -13.29 1.11 8.87
N PRO A 125 -12.06 0.83 9.33
CA PRO A 125 -10.95 1.77 9.17
C PRO A 125 -10.54 2.02 7.71
N ILE A 126 -10.69 1.03 6.83
CA ILE A 126 -10.44 1.18 5.38
C ILE A 126 -11.54 2.04 4.75
N GLU A 127 -12.80 1.85 5.15
CA GLU A 127 -13.90 2.72 4.71
C GLU A 127 -13.72 4.17 5.17
N LEU A 128 -13.26 4.38 6.40
CA LEU A 128 -12.92 5.72 6.90
C LEU A 128 -11.77 6.35 6.10
N LEU A 129 -10.77 5.56 5.72
CA LEU A 129 -9.66 6.01 4.88
C LEU A 129 -10.17 6.52 3.52
N LYS A 130 -11.13 5.84 2.87
CA LYS A 130 -11.75 6.30 1.61
C LYS A 130 -12.47 7.64 1.77
N ILE A 131 -13.21 7.82 2.86
CA ILE A 131 -13.88 9.09 3.16
C ILE A 131 -12.87 10.23 3.32
N PHE A 132 -11.80 9.98 4.09
CA PHE A 132 -10.75 10.98 4.30
C PHE A 132 -10.02 11.32 2.99
N ALA A 133 -9.73 10.31 2.17
CA ALA A 133 -9.09 10.47 0.88
C ALA A 133 -9.90 11.37 -0.07
N ARG A 134 -11.23 11.19 -0.15
CA ARG A 134 -12.12 12.09 -0.91
C ARG A 134 -12.08 13.53 -0.42
N GLN A 135 -12.21 13.72 0.90
CA GLN A 135 -12.21 15.06 1.50
C GLN A 135 -10.92 15.85 1.25
N VAL A 136 -9.81 15.14 1.07
CA VAL A 136 -8.51 15.75 0.76
C VAL A 136 -8.47 16.24 -0.68
N VAL A 137 -8.97 15.43 -1.62
CA VAL A 137 -9.02 15.80 -3.04
C VAL A 137 -9.99 16.96 -3.25
N ASP A 138 -11.20 16.88 -2.68
CA ASP A 138 -12.22 17.92 -2.82
C ASP A 138 -11.74 19.29 -2.31
N ARG A 139 -10.91 19.31 -1.27
CA ARG A 139 -10.38 20.56 -0.69
C ARG A 139 -9.32 21.23 -1.57
N ALA A 140 -8.62 20.44 -2.38
CA ALA A 140 -7.60 20.94 -3.30
C ALA A 140 -8.21 21.58 -4.56
N ASP A 141 -9.45 21.21 -4.91
CA ASP A 141 -10.18 21.78 -6.06
C ASP A 141 -10.83 23.14 -5.74
N ASP A 142 -10.99 23.48 -4.46
CA ASP A 142 -11.64 24.71 -3.98
C ASP A 142 -10.66 25.91 -3.78
N GLU A 143 -9.33 25.68 -3.85
CA GLU A 143 -8.27 26.71 -3.67
C GLU A 143 -7.65 27.20 -4.98
#